data_AF-A0A4Y6PQ71-F1
#
_entry.id   AF-A0A4Y6PQ71-F1
#
_cell.length_a   1.000
_cell.length_b   1.000
_cell.length_c   1.000
_cell.angle_alpha   90.00
_cell.angle_beta   90.00
_cell.angle_gamma   90.00
#
_symmetry.space_group_name_H-M   'P 1'
#
loop_
_entity.id
_entity.type
_entity.pdbx_description
1 polymer ?
#
loop_
_entity_poly.entity_id
_entity_poly.type
_entity_poly.pdbx_seq_one_letter_code
_entity_poly.pdbx_strand_id
1 'polypeptide(L)'
;MLDALFSPVDSLLSFMPFWLRVSTWGLVLGAATMLVYKWLSPQEKIADIAQRAADARRKMQAYKGDDMSEVMGLVKRSLALSFEQMKFVLGPTLVAAAPVLLAMYWMEGAWEGKEALAWGPELVRTWHTTFLAAMSVSALGLKLGLGIK
;
A
#
# COMPACT_ATOMS: atom_id res chain seq x y z
N MET A 1 22.36 -3.88 11.68
CA MET A 1 22.03 -4.83 10.59
C MET A 1 21.44 -4.10 9.38
N LEU A 2 20.45 -3.22 9.56
CA LEU A 2 19.88 -2.44 8.45
C LEU A 2 20.89 -1.53 7.75
N ASP A 3 21.84 -0.93 8.50
CA ASP A 3 22.92 -0.12 7.89
C ASP A 3 23.74 -0.88 6.86
N ALA A 4 24.08 -2.15 7.13
CA ALA A 4 24.86 -2.96 6.20
C ALA A 4 24.09 -3.23 4.88
N LEU A 5 22.76 -3.15 4.91
CA LEU A 5 21.91 -3.34 3.74
C LEU A 5 21.66 -2.01 3.00
N PHE A 6 21.29 -0.96 3.73
CA PHE A 6 20.83 0.30 3.11
C PHE A 6 21.94 1.31 2.87
N SER A 7 22.95 1.38 3.74
CA SER A 7 24.02 2.39 3.65
C SER A 7 24.87 2.26 2.38
N PRO A 8 25.27 1.06 1.91
CA PRO A 8 25.98 0.92 0.63
C PRO A 8 25.14 1.42 -0.54
N VAL A 9 23.85 1.08 -0.56
CA VAL A 9 22.92 1.52 -1.61
C VAL A 9 22.74 3.04 -1.57
N ASP A 10 22.58 3.63 -0.38
CA ASP A 10 22.47 5.08 -0.23
C ASP A 10 23.75 5.82 -0.64
N SER A 11 24.92 5.21 -0.38
CA SER A 11 26.20 5.77 -0.78
C SER A 11 26.35 5.88 -2.30
N LEU A 12 25.72 4.97 -3.06
CA LEU A 12 25.67 5.07 -4.53
C LEU A 12 24.84 6.26 -5.00
N LEU A 13 23.88 6.71 -4.20
CA LEU A 13 23.06 7.90 -4.44
C LEU A 13 23.67 9.17 -3.85
N SER A 14 24.89 9.08 -3.27
CA SER A 14 25.54 10.19 -2.57
C SER A 14 25.80 11.41 -3.44
N PHE A 15 25.98 11.20 -4.75
CA PHE A 15 26.17 12.25 -5.74
C PHE A 15 24.92 13.11 -6.00
N MET A 16 23.73 12.61 -5.62
CA MET A 16 22.47 13.31 -5.84
C MET A 16 22.16 14.30 -4.70
N PRO A 17 21.50 15.43 -5.00
CA PRO A 17 20.87 16.28 -3.99
C PRO A 17 19.91 15.48 -3.11
N PHE A 18 19.78 15.89 -1.83
CA PHE A 18 19.02 15.13 -0.84
C PHE A 18 17.57 14.86 -1.26
N TRP A 19 16.86 15.88 -1.79
CA TRP A 19 15.48 15.73 -2.27
C TRP A 19 15.34 14.63 -3.33
N LEU A 20 16.28 14.55 -4.27
CA LEU A 20 16.29 13.57 -5.35
C LEU A 20 16.61 12.17 -4.83
N ARG A 21 17.49 12.08 -3.82
CA ARG A 21 17.79 10.82 -3.13
C ARG A 21 16.56 10.28 -2.39
N VAL A 22 15.86 11.13 -1.65
CA VAL A 22 14.61 10.79 -0.95
C VAL A 22 13.54 10.32 -1.93
N SER A 23 13.36 11.05 -3.05
CA SER A 23 12.42 10.64 -4.10
C SER A 23 12.80 9.29 -4.72
N THR A 24 14.09 9.05 -4.99
CA THR A 24 14.57 7.78 -5.56
C THR A 24 14.25 6.60 -4.62
N TRP A 25 14.52 6.76 -3.32
CA TRP A 25 14.13 5.77 -2.32
C TRP A 25 12.62 5.54 -2.27
N GLY A 26 11.82 6.60 -2.30
CA GLY A 26 10.37 6.49 -2.38
C GLY A 26 9.90 5.70 -3.59
N LEU A 27 10.44 6.01 -4.78
CA LEU A 27 10.12 5.30 -6.02
C LEU A 27 10.47 3.81 -5.95
N VAL A 28 11.69 3.48 -5.50
CA VAL A 28 12.19 2.11 -5.39
C VAL A 28 11.37 1.30 -4.39
N LEU A 29 11.08 1.86 -3.21
CA LEU A 29 10.30 1.15 -2.18
C LEU A 29 8.83 1.02 -2.56
N GLY A 30 8.24 2.04 -3.21
CA GLY A 30 6.90 1.93 -3.78
C GLY A 30 6.80 0.80 -4.81
N ALA A 31 7.84 0.65 -5.64
CA ALA A 31 7.93 -0.44 -6.59
C ALA A 31 8.12 -1.79 -5.91
N ALA A 32 9.04 -1.89 -4.95
CA ALA A 32 9.28 -3.11 -4.20
C ALA A 32 8.01 -3.58 -3.47
N THR A 33 7.28 -2.69 -2.80
CA THR A 33 6.01 -3.01 -2.14
C THR A 33 4.98 -3.56 -3.12
N MET A 34 4.81 -2.95 -4.29
CA MET A 34 3.87 -3.44 -5.29
C MET A 34 4.27 -4.80 -5.88
N LEU A 35 5.56 -5.04 -6.09
CA LEU A 35 6.06 -6.33 -6.57
C LEU A 35 5.88 -7.44 -5.53
N VAL A 36 6.21 -7.17 -4.26
CA VAL A 36 5.97 -8.11 -3.15
C VAL A 36 4.49 -8.39 -3.01
N TYR A 37 3.65 -7.35 -3.04
CA TYR A 37 2.20 -7.51 -3.01
C TYR A 37 1.70 -8.37 -4.17
N LYS A 38 2.15 -8.11 -5.41
CA LYS A 38 1.76 -8.88 -6.59
C LYS A 38 2.11 -10.36 -6.45
N TRP A 39 3.27 -10.67 -5.89
CA TRP A 39 3.75 -12.04 -5.76
C TRP A 39 3.00 -12.83 -4.67
N LEU A 40 2.62 -12.16 -3.58
CA LEU A 40 1.96 -12.78 -2.43
C LEU A 40 0.43 -12.78 -2.51
N SER A 41 -0.16 -11.78 -3.18
CA SER A 41 -1.62 -11.57 -3.18
C SER A 41 -2.32 -12.56 -4.11
N PRO A 42 -3.29 -13.36 -3.62
CA PRO A 42 -4.05 -14.29 -4.46
C PRO A 42 -5.14 -13.53 -5.25
N GLN A 43 -4.71 -12.84 -6.31
CA GLN A 43 -5.56 -11.90 -7.06
C GLN A 43 -6.84 -12.54 -7.61
N GLU A 44 -6.79 -13.79 -8.09
CA GLU A 44 -7.96 -14.51 -8.59
C GLU A 44 -9.02 -14.73 -7.49
N LYS A 45 -8.58 -15.12 -6.28
CA LYS A 45 -9.49 -15.34 -5.14
C LYS A 45 -10.12 -14.03 -4.69
N ILE A 46 -9.32 -12.95 -4.66
CA ILE A 46 -9.81 -11.61 -4.32
C ILE A 46 -10.86 -11.14 -5.33
N ALA A 47 -10.61 -11.37 -6.63
CA ALA A 47 -11.56 -11.03 -7.70
C ALA A 47 -12.88 -11.82 -7.58
N ASP A 48 -12.82 -13.14 -7.33
CA ASP A 48 -14.00 -13.96 -7.08
C ASP A 48 -14.81 -13.47 -5.88
N ILE A 49 -14.15 -13.19 -4.74
CA ILE A 49 -14.82 -12.67 -3.54
C ILE A 49 -15.47 -11.31 -3.83
N ALA A 50 -14.76 -10.42 -4.52
CA ALA A 50 -15.29 -9.10 -4.88
C ALA A 50 -16.53 -9.21 -5.78
N GLN A 51 -16.54 -10.14 -6.73
CA GLN A 51 -17.70 -10.41 -7.58
C GLN A 51 -18.89 -10.91 -6.75
N ARG A 52 -18.67 -11.91 -5.88
CA ARG A 52 -19.72 -12.45 -5.00
C ARG A 52 -20.27 -11.39 -4.04
N ALA A 53 -19.40 -10.50 -3.54
CA ALA A 53 -19.80 -9.38 -2.68
C ALA A 53 -20.65 -8.35 -3.45
N ALA A 54 -20.27 -8.02 -4.69
CA ALA A 54 -21.06 -7.16 -5.56
C ALA A 54 -22.44 -7.75 -5.85
N ASP A 55 -22.51 -9.06 -6.13
CA ASP A 55 -23.78 -9.75 -6.37
C ASP A 55 -24.66 -9.80 -5.12
N ALA A 56 -24.09 -10.06 -3.94
CA ALA A 56 -24.82 -9.99 -2.67
C ALA A 56 -25.38 -8.59 -2.42
N ARG A 57 -24.61 -7.54 -2.72
CA ARG A 57 -25.04 -6.14 -2.59
C ARG A 57 -26.18 -5.79 -3.55
N ARG A 58 -26.11 -6.27 -4.80
CA ARG A 58 -27.19 -6.11 -5.78
C ARG A 58 -28.48 -6.80 -5.33
N LYS A 59 -28.39 -8.03 -4.80
CA LYS A 59 -29.55 -8.75 -4.27
C LYS A 59 -30.20 -8.02 -3.10
N MET A 60 -29.40 -7.46 -2.18
CA MET A 60 -29.93 -6.62 -1.11
C MET A 60 -30.62 -5.35 -1.62
N GLN A 61 -30.06 -4.68 -2.63
CA GLN A 61 -30.67 -3.47 -3.21
C GLN A 61 -31.95 -3.77 -4.00
N ALA A 62 -32.06 -4.95 -4.61
CA ALA A 62 -33.23 -5.37 -5.36
C ALA A 62 -34.33 -5.97 -4.47
N TYR A 63 -34.04 -6.20 -3.18
CA TYR A 63 -34.99 -6.79 -2.24
C TYR A 63 -36.13 -5.81 -1.92
N LYS A 64 -37.37 -6.25 -2.16
CA LYS A 64 -38.60 -5.48 -1.91
C LYS A 64 -39.58 -6.19 -0.97
N GLY A 65 -39.19 -7.32 -0.39
CA GLY A 65 -40.04 -8.10 0.51
C GLY A 65 -40.07 -7.53 1.93
N ASP A 66 -41.03 -8.00 2.73
CA ASP A 66 -41.14 -7.66 4.16
C ASP A 66 -40.54 -8.75 5.07
N ASP A 67 -39.97 -9.83 4.50
CA ASP A 67 -39.40 -10.93 5.28
C ASP A 67 -38.03 -10.55 5.85
N MET A 68 -38.03 -10.15 7.13
CA MET A 68 -36.82 -9.84 7.89
C MET A 68 -35.81 -10.99 7.93
N SER A 69 -36.25 -12.25 7.88
CA SER A 69 -35.34 -13.40 7.95
C SER A 69 -34.49 -13.52 6.68
N GLU A 70 -35.09 -13.20 5.53
CA GLU A 70 -34.43 -13.22 4.23
C GLU A 70 -33.40 -12.11 4.09
N VAL A 71 -33.76 -10.88 4.50
CA VAL A 71 -32.82 -9.74 4.57
C VAL A 71 -31.64 -10.05 5.49
N MET A 72 -31.92 -10.63 6.66
CA MET A 72 -30.88 -10.98 7.62
C MET A 72 -29.92 -12.04 7.05
N GLY A 73 -30.42 -12.99 6.28
CA GLY A 73 -29.61 -13.95 5.53
C GLY A 73 -28.66 -13.28 4.53
N LEU A 74 -29.16 -12.30 3.77
CA LEU A 74 -28.34 -11.54 2.82
C LEU A 74 -27.25 -10.71 3.52
N VAL A 75 -27.58 -10.05 4.63
CA VAL A 75 -26.63 -9.27 5.43
C VAL A 75 -25.51 -10.17 5.97
N LYS A 76 -25.86 -11.31 6.59
CA LYS A 76 -24.87 -12.28 7.10
C LYS A 76 -23.93 -12.76 5.99
N ARG A 77 -24.46 -13.05 4.81
CA ARG A 77 -23.66 -13.46 3.65
C ARG A 77 -22.72 -12.35 3.19
N SER A 78 -23.21 -11.11 3.13
CA SER A 78 -22.37 -9.96 2.79
C SER A 78 -21.24 -9.74 3.79
N LEU A 79 -21.52 -9.87 5.10
CA LEU A 79 -20.51 -9.75 6.15
C LEU A 79 -19.47 -10.86 6.04
N ALA A 80 -19.90 -12.11 5.86
CA ALA A 80 -19.00 -13.24 5.69
C ALA A 80 -18.04 -13.04 4.51
N LEU A 81 -18.54 -12.54 3.37
CA LEU A 81 -17.72 -12.21 2.21
C LEU A 81 -16.71 -11.08 2.50
N SER A 82 -17.08 -10.06 3.25
CA SER A 82 -16.15 -9.00 3.67
C SER A 82 -15.03 -9.51 4.57
N PHE A 83 -15.35 -10.36 5.56
CA PHE A 83 -14.34 -11.02 6.38
C PHE A 83 -13.45 -11.95 5.55
N GLU A 84 -14.04 -12.64 4.57
CA GLU A 84 -13.32 -13.50 3.64
C GLU A 84 -12.35 -12.71 2.75
N GLN A 85 -12.76 -11.54 2.26
CA GLN A 85 -11.88 -10.67 1.48
C GLN A 85 -10.72 -10.17 2.33
N MET A 86 -11.02 -9.73 3.55
CA MET A 86 -10.04 -9.16 4.46
C MET A 86 -8.91 -10.15 4.81
N LYS A 87 -9.19 -11.44 5.03
CA LYS A 87 -8.12 -12.43 5.29
C LYS A 87 -7.13 -12.58 4.14
N PHE A 88 -7.58 -12.41 2.89
CA PHE A 88 -6.71 -12.52 1.71
C PHE A 88 -5.94 -11.25 1.41
N VAL A 89 -6.40 -10.09 1.92
CA VAL A 89 -5.72 -8.80 1.71
C VAL A 89 -4.75 -8.50 2.86
N LEU A 90 -5.13 -8.75 4.12
CA LEU A 90 -4.35 -8.35 5.29
C LEU A 90 -2.95 -8.96 5.31
N GLY A 91 -2.83 -10.28 5.13
CA GLY A 91 -1.54 -10.98 5.17
C GLY A 91 -0.53 -10.41 4.16
N PRO A 92 -0.84 -10.43 2.85
CA PRO A 92 0.03 -9.84 1.83
C PRO A 92 0.33 -8.36 2.05
N THR A 93 -0.65 -7.58 2.55
CA THR A 93 -0.44 -6.14 2.83
C THR A 93 0.56 -5.92 3.95
N LEU A 94 0.46 -6.66 5.05
CA LEU A 94 1.41 -6.55 6.17
C LEU A 94 2.82 -6.92 5.73
N VAL A 95 2.96 -7.98 4.93
CA VAL A 95 4.26 -8.40 4.41
C VAL A 95 4.82 -7.37 3.41
N ALA A 96 3.97 -6.82 2.53
CA ALA A 96 4.36 -5.80 1.57
C ALA A 96 4.72 -4.44 2.21
N ALA A 97 4.21 -4.16 3.41
CA ALA A 97 4.57 -2.98 4.20
C ALA A 97 5.93 -3.13 4.90
N ALA A 98 6.38 -4.35 5.20
CA ALA A 98 7.61 -4.58 5.96
C ALA A 98 8.86 -3.91 5.35
N PRO A 99 9.13 -3.98 4.03
CA PRO A 99 10.29 -3.30 3.44
C PRO A 99 10.28 -1.79 3.65
N VAL A 100 9.09 -1.17 3.54
CA VAL A 100 8.91 0.28 3.74
C VAL A 100 9.14 0.65 5.19
N LEU A 101 8.57 -0.09 6.13
CA LEU A 101 8.75 0.17 7.56
C LEU A 101 10.21 0.04 8.00
N LEU A 102 10.90 -1.01 7.54
CA LEU A 102 12.32 -1.20 7.82
C LEU A 102 13.18 -0.09 7.25
N ALA A 103 12.90 0.35 6.01
CA ALA A 103 13.63 1.44 5.38
C ALA A 103 13.34 2.79 6.05
N MET A 104 12.09 3.09 6.38
CA MET A 104 11.72 4.32 7.10
C MET A 104 12.40 4.41 8.46
N TYR A 105 12.44 3.30 9.22
CA TYR A 105 13.15 3.25 10.49
C TYR A 105 14.64 3.54 10.34
N TRP A 106 15.27 3.00 9.29
CA TRP A 106 16.67 3.29 8.98
C TRP A 106 16.90 4.75 8.56
N MET A 107 16.02 5.29 7.70
CA MET A 107 16.10 6.68 7.21
C MET A 107 15.95 7.70 8.34
N GLU A 108 15.12 7.42 9.34
CA GLU A 108 14.94 8.29 10.50
C GLU A 108 16.28 8.53 11.22
N GLY A 109 17.07 7.47 11.43
CA GLY A 109 18.40 7.60 12.03
C GLY A 109 19.46 8.16 11.08
N ALA A 110 19.39 7.84 9.79
CA ALA A 110 20.41 8.25 8.81
C ALA A 110 20.27 9.73 8.37
N TRP A 111 19.06 10.27 8.39
CA TRP A 111 18.70 11.57 7.82
C TRP A 111 18.11 12.55 8.84
N GLU A 112 18.30 12.29 10.13
CA GLU A 112 17.88 13.17 11.21
C GLU A 112 18.30 14.64 10.93
N GLY A 113 17.34 15.57 11.03
CA GLY A 113 17.57 16.99 10.80
C GLY A 113 17.76 17.44 9.34
N LYS A 114 17.60 16.56 8.35
CA LYS A 114 17.68 16.95 6.92
C LYS A 114 16.32 17.32 6.35
N GLU A 115 16.28 18.47 5.69
CA GLU A 115 15.09 18.97 4.99
C GLU A 115 15.12 18.58 3.52
N ALA A 116 14.02 18.03 3.01
CA ALA A 116 13.89 17.65 1.61
C ALA A 116 13.45 18.84 0.72
N LEU A 117 12.67 19.78 1.24
CA LEU A 117 12.27 20.97 0.50
C LEU A 117 12.76 22.25 1.19
N ALA A 118 13.19 23.21 0.37
CA ALA A 118 13.65 24.51 0.83
C ALA A 118 12.50 25.50 1.14
N TRP A 119 11.26 25.16 0.77
CA TRP A 119 10.12 26.05 0.85
C TRP A 119 8.87 25.29 1.32
N GLY A 120 7.93 26.03 1.91
CA GLY A 120 6.65 25.51 2.38
C GLY A 120 6.54 25.34 3.90
N PRO A 121 5.35 24.92 4.39
CA PRO A 121 5.12 24.64 5.80
C PRO A 121 6.07 23.55 6.32
N GLU A 122 6.35 23.55 7.62
CA GLU A 122 7.28 22.60 8.26
C GLU A 122 6.98 21.14 7.90
N LEU A 123 5.69 20.77 7.88
CA LEU A 123 5.21 19.43 7.51
C LEU A 123 5.65 18.98 6.10
N VAL A 124 5.82 19.91 5.15
CA VAL A 124 6.15 19.62 3.75
C VAL A 124 7.67 19.71 3.51
N ARG A 125 8.39 20.45 4.37
CA ARG A 125 9.86 20.54 4.31
C ARG A 125 10.55 19.25 4.77
N THR A 126 9.87 18.44 5.58
CA THR A 126 10.39 17.14 6.02
C THR A 126 10.52 16.16 4.86
N TRP A 127 11.47 15.23 4.97
CA TRP A 127 11.68 14.20 3.97
C TRP A 127 10.52 13.21 3.89
N HIS A 128 9.74 13.02 4.97
CA HIS A 128 8.62 12.08 5.02
C HIS A 128 7.59 12.33 3.92
N THR A 129 7.25 13.59 3.66
CA THR A 129 6.23 13.93 2.65
C THR A 129 6.72 13.70 1.23
N THR A 130 7.96 14.10 0.93
CA THR A 130 8.59 13.86 -0.38
C THR A 130 8.71 12.36 -0.65
N PHE A 131 9.13 11.60 0.37
CA PHE A 131 9.23 10.16 0.32
C PHE A 131 7.87 9.51 0.03
N LEU A 132 6.84 9.83 0.82
CA LEU A 132 5.50 9.26 0.67
C LEU A 132 4.85 9.64 -0.66
N ALA A 133 5.06 10.86 -1.13
CA ALA A 133 4.56 11.31 -2.43
C ALA A 133 5.20 10.49 -3.57
N ALA A 134 6.53 10.38 -3.60
CA ALA A 134 7.24 9.58 -4.59
C ALA A 134 6.84 8.10 -4.54
N MET A 135 6.75 7.54 -3.32
CA MET A 135 6.30 6.17 -3.11
C MET A 135 4.88 5.94 -3.62
N SER A 136 3.95 6.85 -3.34
CA SER A 136 2.56 6.77 -3.80
C SER A 136 2.47 6.82 -5.32
N VAL A 137 3.23 7.72 -5.96
CA VAL A 137 3.28 7.81 -7.43
C VAL A 137 3.79 6.50 -8.05
N SER A 138 4.88 5.94 -7.53
CA SER A 138 5.41 4.66 -8.01
C SER A 138 4.43 3.51 -7.79
N ALA A 139 3.87 3.41 -6.59
CA ALA A 139 2.95 2.34 -6.23
C ALA A 139 1.67 2.39 -7.08
N LEU A 140 1.09 3.58 -7.28
CA LEU A 140 -0.09 3.76 -8.13
C LEU A 140 0.23 3.52 -9.60
N GLY A 141 1.37 4.03 -10.09
CA GLY A 141 1.82 3.80 -11.46
C GLY A 141 1.98 2.31 -11.78
N LEU A 142 2.60 1.57 -10.87
CA LEU A 142 2.74 0.11 -11.00
C LEU A 142 1.43 -0.64 -10.78
N LYS A 143 0.57 -0.18 -9.87
CA LYS A 143 -0.77 -0.77 -9.71
C LYS A 143 -1.55 -0.72 -11.03
N LEU A 144 -1.55 0.44 -11.67
CA LEU A 144 -2.19 0.65 -12.98
C LEU A 144 -1.49 -0.15 -14.09
N GLY A 145 -0.16 -0.12 -14.16
CA GLY A 145 0.61 -0.80 -15.20
C GLY A 145 0.60 -2.32 -15.11
N LEU A 146 0.52 -2.88 -13.90
CA LEU A 146 0.51 -4.33 -13.65
C LEU A 146 -0.91 -4.92 -13.62
N GLY A 147 -1.95 -4.10 -13.77
CA GLY A 147 -3.35 -4.54 -13.77
C GLY A 147 -3.82 -5.12 -12.42
N ILE A 148 -3.21 -4.70 -11.32
CA ILE A 148 -3.53 -5.20 -9.98
C ILE A 148 -4.84 -4.54 -9.54
N LYS A 149 -5.91 -5.34 -9.42
CA LYS A 149 -7.26 -4.88 -9.02
C LYS A 149 -7.36 -4.68 -7.51
#